data_AF-D2H968-F1
#
_entry.id   AF-D2H968-F1
#
_cell.length_a   1.000
_cell.length_b   1.000
_cell.length_c   1.000
_cell.angle_alpha   90.00
_cell.angle_beta   90.00
_cell.angle_gamma   90.00
#
_symmetry.space_group_name_H-M   'P 1'
#
loop_
_entity.id
_entity.type
_entity.pdbx_description
1 polymer ?
#
loop_
_entity_poly.entity_id
_entity_poly.type
_entity_poly.pdbx_seq_one_letter_code
_entity_poly.pdbx_strand_id
1 'polypeptide(L)'
;CLFQVLVNVSWSGKPGKPSIAAVAVSTQHGSLLQLNDTLEEKEVCRLEYKFGEFGNYSLLVKQAHNGDNETACDIVVNKNPIDSNLPVCIAFLVGVALIIAVFFLRFLLSLDDFHNWISKAINSRETDRLINSELGSPSRAGSIGGDAQLEAWHPPAASPRLRCVDTFRGIALILMVFVNYGGGRYWYFKHSSWNGLTVADLVFPWFVFIMGSSVFLSMTSVLQRGCSKFKLLGKIAWRSFLLICIGVVIVNPNYCLGPLSWDKVRIPGVLQRLGVTYFVVAVLELIFAKPVPESCASERGCFSLRDIIFSWPQWLFILMLESIWLGLTFFLPVPGCPTGYLGPGGIGDWGKYPNCTGGAAGYIDRLLLGDDHIYQHPSSAVLYHTEVAYDPEGILGTINSIVMAFLGIQAGKILLYYKDQTKDILIRFTAWCCFLGLISVALTKVSENEGFIPINKNLWSISYVTTLSSFAFFILLILYPIVDVKGLWTGTPFFYPGMNSILVYVGHEVFENYFPFQWKLQDNQSHKEHLTQNIVATAIWVLIAYVLYKKKVFWKI
;
A
#
# COMPACT_ATOMS: atom_id res chain seq x y z
N CYS A 1 18.74 5.60 -23.46
CA CYS A 1 18.58 6.91 -22.79
C CYS A 1 18.83 8.00 -23.82
N LEU A 2 17.94 9.00 -23.89
CA LEU A 2 18.19 10.26 -24.62
C LEU A 2 19.02 11.19 -23.74
N PHE A 3 19.89 11.99 -24.34
CA PHE A 3 20.52 13.09 -23.63
C PHE A 3 19.51 14.24 -23.48
N GLN A 4 19.37 14.73 -22.26
CA GLN A 4 18.59 15.93 -21.97
C GLN A 4 19.52 17.13 -21.94
N VAL A 5 19.19 18.18 -22.68
CA VAL A 5 19.93 19.45 -22.63
C VAL A 5 19.69 20.08 -21.26
N LEU A 6 20.74 20.13 -20.44
CA LEU A 6 20.67 20.70 -19.09
C LEU A 6 20.89 22.21 -19.09
N VAL A 7 21.96 22.67 -19.75
CA VAL A 7 22.34 24.08 -19.77
C VAL A 7 23.28 24.39 -20.94
N ASN A 8 23.16 25.57 -21.53
CA ASN A 8 24.14 26.10 -22.48
C ASN A 8 25.04 27.12 -21.77
N VAL A 9 26.34 26.95 -21.88
CA VAL A 9 27.33 27.86 -21.28
C VAL A 9 28.03 28.62 -22.41
N SER A 10 27.97 29.95 -22.38
CA SER A 10 28.68 30.78 -23.36
C SER A 10 30.18 30.79 -23.06
N TRP A 11 31.01 30.70 -24.10
CA TRP A 11 32.45 30.82 -23.94
C TRP A 11 32.80 32.25 -23.49
N SER A 12 33.46 32.37 -22.33
CA SER A 12 34.03 33.64 -21.89
C SER A 12 35.27 33.95 -22.73
N GLY A 13 35.16 34.92 -23.63
CA GLY A 13 36.28 35.41 -24.44
C GLY A 13 37.38 36.14 -23.63
N LYS A 14 37.38 36.07 -22.30
CA LYS A 14 38.39 36.68 -21.43
C LYS A 14 39.15 35.60 -20.64
N PRO A 15 40.48 35.49 -20.80
CA PRO A 15 41.28 34.55 -20.03
C PRO A 15 41.12 34.82 -18.52
N GLY A 16 40.91 33.75 -17.74
CA GLY A 16 40.78 33.81 -16.28
C GLY A 16 39.39 34.13 -15.70
N LYS A 17 38.35 34.32 -16.53
CA LYS A 17 36.96 34.44 -16.06
C LYS A 17 36.10 33.29 -16.60
N PRO A 18 35.82 32.23 -15.83
CA PRO A 18 34.92 31.17 -16.29
C PRO A 18 33.48 31.69 -16.36
N SER A 19 32.76 31.34 -17.43
CA SER A 19 31.30 31.45 -17.46
C SER A 19 30.71 30.35 -16.60
N ILE A 20 29.82 30.70 -15.68
CA ILE A 20 29.21 29.75 -14.75
C ILE A 20 27.72 29.68 -15.06
N ALA A 21 27.20 28.47 -15.19
CA ALA A 21 25.77 28.20 -15.17
C ALA A 21 25.49 27.08 -14.17
N ALA A 22 24.37 27.19 -13.46
CA ALA A 22 23.97 26.23 -12.44
C ALA A 22 22.63 25.61 -12.83
N VAL A 23 22.52 24.30 -12.67
CA VAL A 23 21.30 23.53 -12.94
C VAL A 23 21.09 22.53 -11.81
N ALA A 24 19.85 22.35 -11.39
CA ALA A 24 19.48 21.31 -10.45
C ALA A 24 19.22 20.01 -11.22
N VAL A 25 19.92 18.94 -10.86
CA VAL A 25 19.75 17.61 -11.46
C VAL A 25 19.17 16.69 -10.41
N SER A 26 18.00 16.11 -10.69
CA SER A 26 17.38 15.08 -9.86
C SER A 26 17.58 13.73 -10.53
N THR A 27 18.42 12.87 -9.96
CA THR A 27 18.73 11.55 -10.51
C THR A 27 18.89 10.52 -9.40
N GLN A 28 18.40 9.30 -9.66
CA GLN A 28 18.53 8.15 -8.76
C GLN A 28 19.70 7.22 -9.16
N HIS A 29 20.20 7.39 -10.39
CA HIS A 29 21.16 6.48 -11.02
C HIS A 29 22.46 7.21 -11.38
N GLY A 30 23.49 6.43 -11.69
CA GLY A 30 24.68 6.96 -12.36
C GLY A 30 24.24 7.72 -13.60
N SER A 31 24.66 8.97 -13.71
CA SER A 31 24.26 9.86 -14.77
C SER A 31 25.44 10.11 -15.69
N LEU A 32 25.17 10.02 -16.98
CA LEU A 32 26.14 10.28 -18.01
C LEU A 32 26.03 11.75 -18.44
N LEU A 33 27.05 12.53 -18.12
CA LEU A 33 27.19 13.90 -18.58
C LEU A 33 27.97 13.91 -19.88
N GLN A 34 27.41 14.58 -20.88
CA GLN A 34 28.07 14.83 -22.16
C GLN A 34 28.12 16.33 -22.39
N LEU A 35 29.32 16.82 -22.71
CA LEU A 35 29.57 18.19 -23.13
C LEU A 35 29.90 18.18 -24.62
N ASN A 36 29.11 18.92 -25.39
CA ASN A 36 29.30 19.11 -26.82
C ASN A 36 29.67 20.57 -27.11
N ASP A 37 30.57 20.77 -28.06
CA ASP A 37 30.81 22.09 -28.63
C ASP A 37 29.68 22.40 -29.62
N THR A 38 28.95 23.49 -29.37
CA THR A 38 27.86 23.95 -30.23
C THR A 38 28.31 24.46 -31.59
N LEU A 39 29.60 24.80 -31.77
CA LEU A 39 30.14 25.32 -33.04
C LEU A 39 30.61 24.21 -33.99
N GLU A 40 31.16 23.12 -33.45
CA GLU A 40 31.71 22.00 -34.24
C GLU A 40 30.87 20.71 -34.16
N GLU A 41 29.77 20.70 -33.39
CA GLU A 41 28.97 19.51 -33.03
C GLU A 41 29.82 18.33 -32.51
N LYS A 42 31.01 18.64 -31.99
CA LYS A 42 31.98 17.65 -31.55
C LYS A 42 31.79 17.35 -30.07
N GLU A 43 31.80 16.06 -29.72
CA GLU A 43 31.87 15.60 -28.34
C GLU A 43 33.19 16.07 -27.74
N VAL A 44 33.11 17.01 -26.80
CA VAL A 44 34.28 17.52 -26.08
C VAL A 44 34.64 16.52 -25.00
N CYS A 45 33.63 16.00 -24.29
CA CYS A 45 33.87 15.24 -23.08
C CYS A 45 32.65 14.47 -22.60
N ARG A 46 32.89 13.29 -22.04
CA ARG A 46 31.86 12.39 -21.51
C ARG A 46 32.31 11.78 -20.19
N LEU A 47 31.46 11.93 -19.18
CA LEU A 47 31.74 11.53 -17.81
C LEU A 47 30.55 10.79 -17.23
N GLU A 48 30.79 9.67 -16.57
CA GLU A 48 29.79 8.98 -15.77
C GLU A 48 30.02 9.32 -14.30
N TYR A 49 29.00 9.86 -13.63
CA TYR A 49 29.08 10.20 -12.22
C TYR A 49 27.76 9.95 -11.50
N LYS A 50 27.86 9.50 -10.25
CA LYS A 50 26.70 9.30 -9.39
C LYS A 50 26.60 10.45 -8.39
N PHE A 51 25.63 11.33 -8.62
CA PHE A 51 25.37 12.46 -7.74
C PHE A 51 24.69 12.01 -6.45
N GLY A 52 25.14 12.56 -5.32
CA GLY A 52 24.49 12.41 -4.02
C GLY A 52 23.50 13.55 -3.76
N GLU A 53 22.51 13.30 -2.92
CA GLU A 53 21.46 14.27 -2.63
C GLU A 53 22.01 15.52 -1.92
N PHE A 54 21.53 16.68 -2.34
CA PHE A 54 21.92 18.02 -1.85
C PHE A 54 23.43 18.32 -1.89
N GLY A 55 24.20 17.54 -2.65
CA GLY A 55 25.60 17.85 -2.97
C GLY A 55 25.69 18.98 -3.99
N ASN A 56 26.77 19.77 -3.92
CA ASN A 56 27.08 20.80 -4.91
C ASN A 56 28.33 20.37 -5.68
N TYR A 57 28.22 20.30 -7.00
CA TYR A 57 29.22 19.75 -7.90
C TYR A 57 29.55 20.76 -9.00
N SER A 58 30.83 20.93 -9.31
CA SER A 58 31.29 21.72 -10.45
C SER A 58 31.97 20.83 -11.48
N LEU A 59 31.57 20.96 -12.73
CA LEU A 59 32.27 20.36 -13.86
C LEU A 59 33.35 21.33 -14.33
N LEU A 60 34.62 20.96 -14.15
CA LEU A 60 35.76 21.76 -14.55
C LEU A 60 36.31 21.25 -15.88
N VAL A 61 36.26 22.10 -16.90
CA VAL A 61 36.82 21.80 -18.23
C VAL A 61 38.16 22.53 -18.37
N LYS A 62 39.25 21.78 -18.53
CA LYS A 62 40.60 22.30 -18.75
C LYS A 62 41.02 21.99 -20.18
N GLN A 63 41.53 23.00 -20.88
CA GLN A 63 42.18 22.83 -22.18
C GLN A 63 43.68 22.71 -21.97
N ALA A 64 44.28 21.56 -22.28
CA ALA A 64 45.72 21.38 -22.21
C ALA A 64 46.38 22.12 -23.40
N HIS A 65 47.37 22.96 -23.12
CA HIS A 65 48.04 23.79 -24.15
C HIS A 65 49.28 23.12 -24.78
N ASN A 66 49.50 21.82 -24.53
CA ASN A 66 50.68 21.08 -25.00
C ASN A 66 50.33 20.18 -26.19
N GLY A 67 50.34 20.73 -27.41
CA GLY A 67 50.50 20.00 -28.68
C GLY A 67 49.35 19.10 -29.15
N ASP A 68 48.65 18.44 -28.23
CA ASP A 68 47.43 17.67 -28.46
C ASP A 68 46.26 18.40 -27.80
N ASN A 69 45.20 18.66 -28.57
CA ASN A 69 43.96 19.31 -28.12
C ASN A 69 43.13 18.38 -27.21
N GLU A 70 43.74 17.81 -26.17
CA GLU A 70 43.02 17.04 -25.16
C GLU A 70 42.36 17.99 -24.16
N THR A 71 41.03 18.00 -24.17
CA THR A 71 40.23 18.68 -23.16
C THR A 71 39.95 17.69 -22.04
N ALA A 72 40.38 18.02 -20.82
CA ALA A 72 40.14 17.19 -19.65
C ALA A 72 38.97 17.76 -18.85
N CYS A 73 38.02 16.90 -18.48
CA CYS A 73 36.94 17.27 -17.57
C CYS A 73 37.05 16.53 -16.25
N ASP A 74 37.00 17.28 -15.17
CA ASP A 74 36.95 16.73 -13.82
C ASP A 74 35.70 17.21 -13.10
N ILE A 75 35.10 16.35 -12.29
CA ILE A 75 34.01 16.73 -11.38
C ILE A 75 34.61 17.04 -10.01
N VAL A 76 34.39 18.28 -9.56
CA VAL A 76 34.81 18.77 -8.25
C VAL A 76 33.60 18.84 -7.32
N VAL A 77 33.72 18.25 -6.13
CA VAL A 77 32.69 18.32 -5.10
C VAL A 77 32.90 19.59 -4.27
N ASN A 78 32.07 20.61 -4.48
CA ASN A 78 32.11 21.87 -3.73
C ASN A 78 31.51 21.71 -2.33
N LYS A 79 30.42 20.93 -2.24
CA LYS A 79 29.75 20.60 -0.98
C LYS A 79 29.44 19.12 -0.98
N ASN A 80 29.91 18.43 0.05
CA ASN A 80 29.66 17.00 0.21
C ASN A 80 28.16 16.71 0.26
N PRO A 81 27.71 15.63 -0.39
CA PRO A 81 26.32 15.20 -0.32
C PRO A 81 25.95 14.78 1.10
N ILE A 82 24.65 14.88 1.41
CA ILE A 82 24.12 14.43 2.69
C ILE A 82 23.88 12.92 2.61
N ASP A 83 24.17 12.19 3.70
CA ASP A 83 23.74 10.79 3.79
C ASP A 83 22.25 10.75 4.14
N SER A 84 21.44 10.69 3.08
CA SER A 84 19.98 10.67 3.21
C SER A 84 19.48 9.44 3.96
N ASN A 85 20.17 8.30 3.91
CA ASN A 85 19.71 7.05 4.52
C ASN A 85 20.01 6.97 6.03
N LEU A 86 20.93 7.80 6.54
CA LEU A 86 21.30 7.77 7.94
C LEU A 86 20.11 7.95 8.92
N PRO A 87 19.19 8.93 8.74
CA PRO A 87 18.04 9.12 9.63
C PRO A 87 17.10 7.91 9.68
N VAL A 88 16.84 7.25 8.54
CA VAL A 88 15.97 6.06 8.51
C VAL A 88 16.65 4.87 9.20
N CYS A 89 17.96 4.70 9.03
CA CYS A 89 18.72 3.66 9.71
C CYS A 89 18.69 3.86 11.23
N ILE A 90 18.88 5.09 11.70
CA ILE A 90 18.76 5.43 13.12
C ILE A 90 17.35 5.14 13.63
N ALA A 91 16.31 5.60 12.91
CA ALA A 91 14.92 5.36 13.30
C ALA A 91 14.60 3.85 13.38
N PHE A 92 15.11 3.06 12.43
CA PHE A 92 14.98 1.61 12.43
C PHE A 92 15.68 0.97 13.63
N LEU A 93 16.93 1.33 13.92
CA LEU A 93 17.67 0.82 15.08
C LEU A 93 16.98 1.16 16.39
N VAL A 94 16.47 2.39 16.54
CA VAL A 94 15.68 2.81 17.71
C VAL A 94 14.40 1.97 17.82
N GLY A 95 13.69 1.75 16.71
CA GLY A 95 12.50 0.90 16.68
C GLY A 95 12.79 -0.54 17.11
N VAL A 96 13.86 -1.14 16.60
CA VAL A 96 14.30 -2.48 17.00
C VAL A 96 14.68 -2.53 18.48
N ALA A 97 15.43 -1.53 18.97
CA ALA A 97 15.80 -1.43 20.38
C ALA A 97 14.56 -1.33 21.29
N LEU A 98 13.55 -0.55 20.90
CA LEU A 98 12.28 -0.45 21.63
C LEU A 98 11.52 -1.78 21.63
N ILE A 99 11.47 -2.49 20.51
CA ILE A 99 10.84 -3.82 20.43
C ILE A 99 11.55 -4.80 21.37
N ILE A 100 12.88 -4.87 21.31
CA ILE A 100 13.69 -5.72 22.18
C ILE A 100 13.45 -5.35 23.65
N ALA A 101 13.43 -4.06 23.98
CA ALA A 101 13.17 -3.58 25.34
C ALA A 101 11.77 -3.99 25.82
N VAL A 102 10.73 -3.92 24.98
CA VAL A 102 9.37 -4.36 25.32
C VAL A 102 9.31 -5.88 25.53
N PHE A 103 9.95 -6.67 24.66
CA PHE A 103 10.00 -8.12 24.82
C PHE A 103 10.79 -8.52 26.07
N PHE A 104 11.92 -7.86 26.33
CA PHE A 104 12.73 -8.08 27.51
C PHE A 104 11.98 -7.69 28.78
N LEU A 105 11.27 -6.55 28.78
CA LEU A 105 10.42 -6.15 29.90
C LEU A 105 9.29 -7.15 30.14
N ARG A 106 8.62 -7.65 29.08
CA ARG A 106 7.61 -8.71 29.22
C ARG A 106 8.20 -10.01 29.77
N PHE A 107 9.38 -10.39 29.31
CA PHE A 107 10.09 -11.56 29.81
C PHE A 107 10.43 -11.41 31.29
N LEU A 108 10.99 -10.26 31.69
CA LEU A 108 11.25 -9.94 33.09
C LEU A 108 9.97 -9.97 33.93
N LEU A 109 8.88 -9.37 33.46
CA LEU A 109 7.59 -9.39 34.17
C LEU A 109 6.97 -10.80 34.26
N SER A 110 7.40 -11.74 33.42
CA SER A 110 6.99 -13.15 33.47
C SER A 110 7.80 -13.96 34.48
N LEU A 111 8.90 -13.43 35.02
CA LEU A 111 9.65 -14.07 36.10
C LEU A 111 9.03 -13.67 37.45
N ASP A 112 8.52 -14.65 38.19
CA ASP A 112 7.81 -14.44 39.46
C ASP A 112 8.61 -13.60 40.47
N ASP A 113 9.93 -13.81 40.53
CA ASP A 113 10.82 -13.06 41.43
C ASP A 113 10.91 -11.57 41.08
N PHE A 114 10.90 -11.24 39.78
CA PHE A 114 10.97 -9.86 39.32
C PHE A 114 9.61 -9.17 39.45
N HIS A 115 8.51 -9.88 39.21
CA HIS A 115 7.16 -9.38 39.47
C HIS A 115 6.98 -9.04 40.96
N ASN A 116 7.44 -9.93 41.85
CA ASN A 116 7.44 -9.71 43.29
C ASN A 116 8.37 -8.57 43.73
N TRP A 117 9.52 -8.39 43.09
CA TRP A 117 10.43 -7.28 43.37
C TRP A 117 9.84 -5.93 42.95
N ILE A 118 9.21 -5.85 41.77
CA ILE A 118 8.51 -4.63 41.30
C ILE A 118 7.31 -4.32 42.17
N SER A 119 6.48 -5.31 42.53
CA SER A 119 5.34 -5.07 43.42
C SER A 119 5.79 -4.58 44.79
N LYS A 120 6.92 -5.08 45.31
CA LYS A 120 7.57 -4.55 46.53
C LYS A 120 8.09 -3.13 46.34
N ALA A 121 8.72 -2.82 45.21
CA ALA A 121 9.27 -1.49 44.93
C ALA A 121 8.18 -0.43 44.69
N ILE A 122 7.09 -0.79 44.00
CA ILE A 122 5.92 0.08 43.78
C ILE A 122 5.14 0.25 45.08
N ASN A 123 4.86 -0.84 45.82
CA ASN A 123 4.21 -0.74 47.12
C ASN A 123 5.06 0.02 48.14
N SER A 124 6.40 -0.02 48.05
CA SER A 124 7.28 0.80 48.91
C SER A 124 7.18 2.30 48.63
N ARG A 125 6.70 2.69 47.43
CA ARG A 125 6.54 4.09 47.04
C ARG A 125 5.12 4.62 47.27
N GLU A 126 4.15 3.73 47.48
CA GLU A 126 2.75 4.06 47.77
C GLU A 126 2.37 3.87 49.25
N THR A 127 3.24 3.25 50.06
CA THR A 127 3.06 3.13 51.53
C THR A 127 3.47 4.37 52.34
N ASP A 128 4.04 5.40 51.70
CA ASP A 128 4.35 6.69 52.37
C ASP A 128 3.22 7.74 52.27
N ARG A 129 2.03 7.39 51.75
CA ARG A 129 0.94 8.37 51.58
C ARG A 129 -0.45 8.03 52.15
N LEU A 130 -0.66 6.87 52.76
CA LEU A 130 -1.96 6.55 53.37
C LEU A 130 -1.87 5.86 54.75
N ILE A 131 -0.84 6.19 55.53
CA ILE A 131 -0.91 6.09 57.00
C ILE A 131 -1.36 7.47 57.49
N ASN A 132 -2.66 7.74 57.46
CA ASN A 132 -3.39 8.72 58.28
C ASN A 132 -4.84 8.79 57.79
N SER A 133 -5.69 7.95 58.36
CA SER A 133 -7.14 8.14 58.60
C SER A 133 -7.72 6.74 58.83
N GLU A 134 -7.66 6.21 60.05
CA GLU A 134 -8.68 6.39 61.09
C GLU A 134 -10.06 5.83 60.69
N LEU A 135 -10.51 4.87 61.52
CA LEU A 135 -11.85 4.34 61.77
C LEU A 135 -12.51 3.30 60.83
N GLY A 136 -12.67 2.08 61.38
CA GLY A 136 -13.99 1.43 61.42
C GLY A 136 -14.09 0.00 60.88
N SER A 137 -13.95 -1.00 61.76
CA SER A 137 -14.56 -2.35 61.63
C SER A 137 -15.81 -2.43 62.55
N PRO A 138 -16.60 -3.53 62.67
CA PRO A 138 -16.74 -4.77 61.88
C PRO A 138 -18.22 -5.32 61.70
N SER A 139 -18.34 -6.56 61.17
CA SER A 139 -19.41 -7.61 61.34
C SER A 139 -20.71 -7.52 60.49
N ARG A 140 -21.40 -8.58 59.98
CA ARG A 140 -21.62 -10.04 60.26
C ARG A 140 -22.29 -10.68 58.99
N ALA A 141 -21.96 -11.89 58.50
CA ALA A 141 -22.45 -13.26 58.80
C ALA A 141 -23.87 -13.68 58.30
N GLY A 142 -23.94 -14.84 57.60
CA GLY A 142 -25.11 -15.75 57.37
C GLY A 142 -25.78 -15.67 55.99
N SER A 143 -26.32 -16.71 55.33
CA SER A 143 -26.45 -18.16 55.54
C SER A 143 -26.96 -18.85 54.24
N ILE A 144 -26.89 -20.18 54.22
CA ILE A 144 -27.20 -21.17 53.17
C ILE A 144 -28.67 -21.15 52.69
N GLY A 145 -28.91 -21.49 51.41
CA GLY A 145 -30.20 -21.93 50.87
C GLY A 145 -30.12 -22.23 49.36
N GLY A 146 -30.32 -23.49 48.96
CA GLY A 146 -30.26 -23.92 47.55
C GLY A 146 -31.57 -23.71 46.80
N ASP A 147 -31.49 -23.63 45.47
CA ASP A 147 -32.48 -24.21 44.55
C ASP A 147 -32.01 -24.18 43.08
N ALA A 148 -32.40 -25.25 42.38
CA ALA A 148 -32.66 -25.42 40.95
C ALA A 148 -31.66 -24.88 39.90
N GLN A 149 -31.02 -25.83 39.19
CA GLN A 149 -30.45 -25.64 37.86
C GLN A 149 -31.53 -25.16 36.88
N LEU A 150 -31.43 -23.93 36.43
CA LEU A 150 -32.07 -23.47 35.19
C LEU A 150 -31.04 -23.60 34.07
N GLU A 151 -31.29 -24.48 33.10
CA GLU A 151 -30.50 -24.62 31.88
C GLU A 151 -30.35 -23.25 31.21
N ALA A 152 -29.17 -22.66 31.33
CA ALA A 152 -28.79 -21.48 30.58
C ALA A 152 -28.68 -21.89 29.11
N TRP A 153 -29.65 -21.44 28.31
CA TRP A 153 -29.56 -21.37 26.85
C TRP A 153 -28.24 -20.67 26.48
N HIS A 154 -27.19 -21.45 26.22
CA HIS A 154 -25.95 -20.92 25.68
C HIS A 154 -26.24 -20.56 24.21
N PRO A 155 -26.25 -19.27 23.81
CA PRO A 155 -26.24 -18.94 22.40
C PRO A 155 -25.00 -19.62 21.78
N PRO A 156 -25.11 -20.20 20.58
CA PRO A 156 -23.98 -20.86 19.94
C PRO A 156 -22.79 -19.90 19.91
N ALA A 157 -21.67 -20.33 20.49
CA ALA A 157 -20.46 -19.53 20.63
C ALA A 157 -20.12 -18.92 19.26
N ALA A 158 -20.09 -17.59 19.19
CA ALA A 158 -19.74 -16.90 17.95
C ALA A 158 -18.38 -17.41 17.48
N SER A 159 -18.29 -17.82 16.21
CA SER A 159 -17.05 -18.34 15.64
C SER A 159 -15.91 -17.33 15.87
N PRO A 160 -14.73 -17.80 16.33
CA PRO A 160 -13.63 -16.91 16.68
C PRO A 160 -13.20 -16.10 15.46
N ARG A 161 -13.15 -14.78 15.63
CA ARG A 161 -12.72 -13.83 14.59
C ARG A 161 -11.22 -14.00 14.34
N LEU A 162 -10.84 -14.32 13.10
CA LEU A 162 -9.45 -14.50 12.69
C LEU A 162 -8.66 -13.18 12.84
N ARG A 163 -7.66 -13.19 13.72
CA ARG A 163 -6.88 -11.99 14.04
C ARG A 163 -5.83 -11.72 12.98
N CYS A 164 -5.32 -12.72 12.27
CA CYS A 164 -4.32 -12.52 11.21
C CYS A 164 -4.88 -11.64 10.08
N VAL A 165 -6.16 -11.76 9.76
CA VAL A 165 -6.84 -10.98 8.70
C VAL A 165 -6.92 -9.51 9.06
N ASP A 166 -7.34 -9.19 10.30
CA ASP A 166 -7.37 -7.81 10.79
C ASP A 166 -5.95 -7.24 10.95
N THR A 167 -4.98 -8.07 11.36
CA THR A 167 -3.57 -7.69 11.49
C THR A 167 -2.97 -7.33 10.13
N PHE A 168 -3.19 -8.14 9.09
CA PHE A 168 -2.73 -7.85 7.74
C PHE A 168 -3.37 -6.56 7.21
N ARG A 169 -4.69 -6.40 7.36
CA ARG A 169 -5.38 -5.16 6.99
C ARG A 169 -4.78 -3.95 7.71
N GLY A 170 -4.44 -4.10 8.98
CA GLY A 170 -3.79 -3.09 9.79
C GLY A 170 -2.37 -2.75 9.35
N ILE A 171 -1.55 -3.73 8.98
CA ILE A 171 -0.21 -3.53 8.42
C ILE A 171 -0.31 -2.71 7.14
N ALA A 172 -1.17 -3.11 6.21
CA ALA A 172 -1.38 -2.37 4.96
C ALA A 172 -1.83 -0.94 5.24
N LEU A 173 -2.74 -0.73 6.20
CA LEU A 173 -3.27 0.58 6.54
C LEU A 173 -2.24 1.49 7.24
N ILE A 174 -1.45 0.98 8.18
CA ILE A 174 -0.39 1.77 8.83
C ILE A 174 0.66 2.18 7.80
N LEU A 175 1.05 1.25 6.92
CA LEU A 175 1.98 1.54 5.84
C LEU A 175 1.40 2.63 4.92
N MET A 176 0.13 2.51 4.53
CA MET A 176 -0.61 3.50 3.74
C MET A 176 -0.52 4.90 4.34
N VAL A 177 -0.89 5.04 5.61
CA VAL A 177 -0.86 6.34 6.31
C VAL A 177 0.55 6.93 6.28
N PHE A 178 1.58 6.11 6.53
CA PHE A 178 2.96 6.56 6.53
C PHE A 178 3.45 7.05 5.15
N VAL A 179 3.14 6.32 4.07
CA VAL A 179 3.51 6.75 2.71
C VAL A 179 2.66 7.91 2.20
N ASN A 180 1.38 8.01 2.57
CA ASN A 180 0.52 9.14 2.20
C ASN A 180 1.00 10.45 2.82
N TYR A 181 1.47 10.44 4.07
CA TYR A 181 2.17 11.61 4.65
C TYR A 181 3.53 11.91 3.98
N GLY A 182 3.96 11.12 3.00
CA GLY A 182 5.15 11.35 2.18
C GLY A 182 6.35 10.45 2.52
N GLY A 183 6.21 9.50 3.45
CA GLY A 183 7.25 8.53 3.81
C GLY A 183 8.65 9.11 4.03
N GLY A 184 8.80 10.28 4.67
CA GLY A 184 10.09 10.92 4.86
C GLY A 184 10.74 11.47 3.58
N ARG A 185 10.01 11.55 2.46
CA ARG A 185 10.45 11.95 1.10
C ARG A 185 11.49 11.03 0.45
N TYR A 186 11.74 9.86 1.01
CA TYR A 186 12.63 8.87 0.44
C TYR A 186 12.13 8.34 -0.90
N TRP A 187 13.04 8.10 -1.84
CA TRP A 187 12.70 7.62 -3.17
C TRP A 187 11.98 6.26 -3.15
N TYR A 188 12.35 5.34 -2.25
CA TYR A 188 11.73 4.00 -2.14
C TYR A 188 10.34 4.00 -1.47
N PHE A 189 9.97 5.11 -0.83
CA PHE A 189 8.62 5.34 -0.28
C PHE A 189 7.75 6.21 -1.21
N LYS A 190 8.25 6.66 -2.36
CA LYS A 190 7.47 7.32 -3.41
C LYS A 190 7.00 6.29 -4.43
N HIS A 191 5.85 6.55 -5.06
CA HIS A 191 5.34 5.71 -6.15
C HIS A 191 6.29 5.66 -7.34
N SER A 192 6.35 4.50 -8.01
CA SER A 192 7.02 4.41 -9.31
C SER A 192 6.32 5.31 -10.33
N SER A 193 7.11 5.98 -11.19
CA SER A 193 6.55 6.90 -12.19
C SER A 193 5.72 6.17 -13.25
N TRP A 194 6.12 4.96 -13.64
CA TRP A 194 5.37 4.15 -14.60
C TRP A 194 5.51 2.64 -14.35
N ASN A 195 6.62 2.06 -14.80
CA ASN A 195 6.99 0.68 -14.53
C ASN A 195 7.80 0.60 -13.23
N GLY A 196 7.80 -0.58 -12.61
CA GLY A 196 8.54 -0.85 -11.38
C GLY A 196 7.66 -0.85 -10.14
N LEU A 197 8.26 -1.26 -9.03
CA LEU A 197 7.56 -1.53 -7.77
C LEU A 197 8.29 -0.87 -6.59
N THR A 198 7.61 0.04 -5.90
CA THR A 198 8.09 0.65 -4.66
C THR A 198 7.23 0.23 -3.47
N VAL A 199 7.63 0.60 -2.25
CA VAL A 199 6.89 0.22 -1.03
C VAL A 199 5.47 0.79 -1.02
N ALA A 200 5.31 2.03 -1.52
CA ALA A 200 4.02 2.69 -1.58
C ALA A 200 3.04 2.00 -2.54
N ASP A 201 3.57 1.27 -3.53
CA ASP A 201 2.76 0.55 -4.52
C ASP A 201 2.23 -0.79 -4.00
N LEU A 202 2.69 -1.27 -2.83
CA LEU A 202 2.24 -2.54 -2.26
C LEU A 202 0.89 -2.45 -1.55
N VAL A 203 0.63 -1.28 -0.99
CA VAL A 203 -0.43 -1.04 -0.01
C VAL A 203 -1.83 -1.27 -0.59
N PHE A 204 -2.14 -0.61 -1.71
CA PHE A 204 -3.50 -0.59 -2.23
C PHE A 204 -3.98 -1.99 -2.68
N PRO A 205 -3.20 -2.77 -3.46
CA PRO A 205 -3.57 -4.15 -3.79
C PRO A 205 -3.70 -5.05 -2.57
N TRP A 206 -2.79 -4.96 -1.59
CA TRP A 206 -2.91 -5.78 -0.36
C TRP A 206 -4.18 -5.47 0.41
N PHE A 207 -4.61 -4.21 0.44
CA PHE A 207 -5.89 -3.83 1.03
C PHE A 207 -7.08 -4.42 0.26
N VAL A 208 -7.03 -4.40 -1.08
CA VAL A 208 -8.06 -5.01 -1.95
C VAL A 208 -8.15 -6.53 -1.72
N PHE A 209 -7.01 -7.20 -1.65
CA PHE A 209 -6.92 -8.63 -1.40
C PHE A 209 -7.51 -9.01 -0.03
N ILE A 210 -7.07 -8.35 1.05
CA ILE A 210 -7.54 -8.69 2.39
C ILE A 210 -9.01 -8.31 2.60
N MET A 211 -9.49 -7.28 1.91
CA MET A 211 -10.92 -6.98 1.82
C MET A 211 -11.67 -8.17 1.21
N GLY A 212 -11.20 -8.74 0.10
CA GLY A 212 -11.76 -9.94 -0.51
C GLY A 212 -11.88 -11.12 0.45
N SER A 213 -10.81 -11.44 1.20
CA SER A 213 -10.85 -12.50 2.22
C SER A 213 -11.91 -12.23 3.29
N SER A 214 -12.06 -10.96 3.68
CA SER A 214 -13.03 -10.51 4.68
C SER A 214 -14.47 -10.60 4.18
N VAL A 215 -14.71 -10.31 2.89
CA VAL A 215 -16.03 -10.46 2.26
C VAL A 215 -16.51 -11.89 2.40
N PHE A 216 -15.70 -12.87 1.97
CA PHE A 216 -16.05 -14.27 2.03
C PHE A 216 -16.38 -14.73 3.46
N LEU A 217 -15.47 -14.49 4.41
CA LEU A 217 -15.64 -14.89 5.81
C LEU A 217 -16.89 -14.27 6.45
N SER A 218 -17.15 -12.99 6.19
CA SER A 218 -18.32 -12.29 6.75
C SER A 218 -19.64 -12.76 6.14
N MET A 219 -19.68 -12.95 4.82
CA MET A 219 -20.89 -13.38 4.12
C MET A 219 -21.30 -14.80 4.48
N THR A 220 -20.34 -15.74 4.55
CA THR A 220 -20.66 -17.12 4.94
C THR A 220 -21.24 -17.17 6.35
N SER A 221 -20.69 -16.39 7.29
CA SER A 221 -21.23 -16.30 8.65
C SER A 221 -22.66 -15.74 8.69
N VAL A 222 -22.98 -14.75 7.86
CA VAL A 222 -24.33 -14.16 7.78
C VAL A 222 -25.33 -15.12 7.13
N LEU A 223 -24.91 -15.85 6.10
CA LEU A 223 -25.75 -16.82 5.40
C LEU A 223 -26.04 -18.06 6.28
N GLN A 224 -25.07 -18.52 7.08
CA GLN A 224 -25.28 -19.59 8.07
C GLN A 224 -26.33 -19.20 9.13
N ARG A 225 -26.47 -17.91 9.44
CA ARG A 225 -27.49 -17.39 10.36
C ARG A 225 -28.89 -17.26 9.72
N GLY A 226 -29.09 -17.77 8.50
CA GLY A 226 -30.40 -17.78 7.83
C GLY A 226 -30.85 -16.42 7.28
N CYS A 227 -29.94 -15.45 7.10
CA CYS A 227 -30.33 -14.16 6.51
C CYS A 227 -30.71 -14.30 5.03
N SER A 228 -31.82 -13.66 4.63
CA SER A 228 -32.26 -13.60 3.22
C SER A 228 -31.20 -12.95 2.32
N LYS A 229 -30.96 -13.56 1.15
CA LYS A 229 -30.01 -13.07 0.13
C LYS A 229 -30.38 -11.65 -0.34
N PHE A 230 -31.66 -11.33 -0.50
CA PHE A 230 -32.10 -9.99 -0.92
C PHE A 230 -31.76 -8.89 0.09
N LYS A 231 -31.95 -9.17 1.39
CA LYS A 231 -31.58 -8.23 2.45
C LYS A 231 -30.07 -8.01 2.50
N LEU A 232 -29.29 -9.05 2.21
CA LEU A 232 -27.83 -8.97 2.12
C LEU A 232 -27.39 -8.16 0.89
N LEU A 233 -28.03 -8.36 -0.28
CA LEU A 233 -27.78 -7.57 -1.48
C LEU A 233 -28.00 -6.06 -1.23
N GLY A 234 -29.10 -5.69 -0.57
CA GLY A 234 -29.36 -4.30 -0.21
C GLY A 234 -28.28 -3.70 0.69
N LYS A 235 -27.76 -4.48 1.65
CA LYS A 235 -26.63 -4.05 2.50
C LYS A 235 -25.33 -3.88 1.70
N ILE A 236 -25.05 -4.80 0.77
CA ILE A 236 -23.87 -4.72 -0.11
C ILE A 236 -23.96 -3.46 -0.97
N ALA A 237 -25.10 -3.24 -1.63
CA ALA A 237 -25.33 -2.07 -2.48
C ALA A 237 -25.20 -0.75 -1.70
N TRP A 238 -25.82 -0.67 -0.53
CA TRP A 238 -25.73 0.52 0.34
C TRP A 238 -24.30 0.81 0.78
N ARG A 239 -23.56 -0.22 1.20
CA ARG A 239 -22.16 -0.07 1.60
C ARG A 239 -21.27 0.38 0.44
N SER A 240 -21.44 -0.22 -0.74
CA SER A 240 -20.72 0.21 -1.96
C SER A 240 -21.03 1.65 -2.32
N PHE A 241 -22.31 2.03 -2.27
CA PHE A 241 -22.76 3.40 -2.53
C PHE A 241 -22.11 4.40 -1.57
N LEU A 242 -22.15 4.13 -0.25
CA LEU A 242 -21.53 5.00 0.74
C LEU A 242 -20.01 5.12 0.57
N LEU A 243 -19.31 4.04 0.21
CA LEU A 243 -17.87 4.09 -0.07
C LEU A 243 -17.56 4.99 -1.28
N ILE A 244 -18.35 4.91 -2.35
CA ILE A 244 -18.20 5.76 -3.53
C ILE A 244 -18.49 7.22 -3.16
N CYS A 245 -19.57 7.51 -2.44
CA CYS A 245 -19.91 8.87 -2.01
C CYS A 245 -18.82 9.50 -1.13
N ILE A 246 -18.32 8.76 -0.14
CA ILE A 246 -17.22 9.23 0.72
C ILE A 246 -15.96 9.48 -0.14
N GLY A 247 -15.68 8.58 -1.10
CA GLY A 247 -14.57 8.75 -2.04
C GLY A 247 -14.65 10.02 -2.87
N VAL A 248 -15.82 10.31 -3.45
CA VAL A 248 -16.02 11.52 -4.26
C VAL A 248 -15.79 12.78 -3.42
N VAL A 249 -16.26 12.79 -2.16
CA VAL A 249 -16.05 13.93 -1.24
C VAL A 249 -14.58 14.10 -0.87
N ILE A 250 -13.83 13.02 -0.66
CA ILE A 250 -12.43 13.07 -0.25
C ILE A 250 -11.49 13.40 -1.42
N VAL A 251 -11.79 12.96 -2.64
CA VAL A 251 -10.93 13.12 -3.82
C VAL A 251 -11.08 14.49 -4.48
N ASN A 252 -12.23 15.16 -4.32
CA ASN A 252 -12.53 16.42 -4.99
C ASN A 252 -12.41 17.72 -4.17
N PRO A 253 -11.63 17.79 -3.08
CA PRO A 253 -11.65 19.00 -2.30
C PRO A 253 -10.93 20.17 -2.97
N ASN A 254 -11.70 21.21 -3.24
CA ASN A 254 -11.24 22.60 -3.18
C ASN A 254 -11.28 23.09 -1.73
N TYR A 255 -10.69 22.36 -0.76
CA TYR A 255 -10.90 22.62 0.69
C TYR A 255 -10.52 24.06 1.12
N CYS A 256 -9.85 24.86 0.29
CA CYS A 256 -9.53 26.26 0.58
C CYS A 256 -9.68 27.25 -0.62
N LEU A 257 -10.14 26.84 -1.81
CA LEU A 257 -9.95 27.63 -3.05
C LEU A 257 -11.22 28.00 -3.84
N GLY A 258 -12.42 27.64 -3.38
CA GLY A 258 -13.68 28.07 -4.00
C GLY A 258 -14.75 26.98 -4.13
N PRO A 259 -15.92 27.28 -4.73
CA PRO A 259 -16.99 26.30 -4.93
C PRO A 259 -16.51 25.12 -5.79
N LEU A 260 -17.04 23.93 -5.48
CA LEU A 260 -16.79 22.71 -6.25
C LEU A 260 -17.24 22.94 -7.70
N SER A 261 -16.30 23.00 -8.63
CA SER A 261 -16.61 23.10 -10.06
C SER A 261 -17.06 21.73 -10.53
N TRP A 262 -18.36 21.52 -10.66
CA TRP A 262 -18.95 20.26 -11.14
C TRP A 262 -18.36 19.81 -12.48
N ASP A 263 -17.94 20.77 -13.31
CA ASP A 263 -17.31 20.53 -14.61
C ASP A 263 -15.91 19.90 -14.55
N LYS A 264 -15.25 19.90 -13.38
CA LYS A 264 -13.87 19.37 -13.20
C LYS A 264 -13.76 18.36 -12.07
N VAL A 265 -14.88 17.73 -11.71
CA VAL A 265 -14.92 16.72 -10.66
C VAL A 265 -14.21 15.46 -11.14
N ARG A 266 -13.17 15.05 -10.45
CA ARG A 266 -12.52 13.75 -10.64
C ARG A 266 -13.45 12.63 -10.18
N ILE A 267 -13.84 11.78 -11.13
CA ILE A 267 -14.75 10.65 -10.88
C ILE A 267 -13.99 9.43 -10.33
N PRO A 268 -12.87 8.98 -10.95
CA PRO A 268 -12.13 7.83 -10.45
C PRO A 268 -11.37 8.17 -9.16
N GLY A 269 -11.26 7.18 -8.28
CA GLY A 269 -10.50 7.31 -7.05
C GLY A 269 -10.42 6.01 -6.28
N VAL A 270 -9.55 5.99 -5.27
CA VAL A 270 -9.21 4.78 -4.52
C VAL A 270 -10.45 4.17 -3.84
N LEU A 271 -11.24 5.00 -3.15
CA LEU A 271 -12.46 4.56 -2.47
C LEU A 271 -13.57 4.17 -3.46
N GLN A 272 -13.69 4.87 -4.59
CA GLN A 272 -14.63 4.57 -5.64
C GLN A 272 -14.35 3.19 -6.24
N ARG A 273 -13.09 2.93 -6.61
CA ARG A 273 -12.63 1.62 -7.07
C ARG A 273 -12.87 0.54 -6.02
N LEU A 274 -12.56 0.79 -4.75
CA LEU A 274 -12.86 -0.15 -3.65
C LEU A 274 -14.36 -0.47 -3.55
N GLY A 275 -15.23 0.54 -3.69
CA GLY A 275 -16.68 0.37 -3.64
C GLY A 275 -17.23 -0.48 -4.78
N VAL A 276 -16.76 -0.25 -6.02
CA VAL A 276 -17.13 -1.02 -7.22
C VAL A 276 -16.61 -2.45 -7.13
N THR A 277 -15.34 -2.62 -6.76
CA THR A 277 -14.71 -3.93 -6.62
C THR A 277 -15.38 -4.76 -5.53
N TYR A 278 -15.65 -4.16 -4.37
CA TYR A 278 -16.42 -4.79 -3.30
C TYR A 278 -17.82 -5.20 -3.78
N PHE A 279 -18.52 -4.33 -4.53
CA PHE A 279 -19.85 -4.65 -5.05
C PHE A 279 -19.82 -5.89 -5.94
N VAL A 280 -18.96 -5.90 -6.95
CA VAL A 280 -18.89 -6.99 -7.95
C VAL A 280 -18.53 -8.31 -7.27
N VAL A 281 -17.48 -8.34 -6.45
CA VAL A 281 -17.05 -9.59 -5.82
C VAL A 281 -18.05 -10.08 -4.77
N ALA A 282 -18.69 -9.19 -4.00
CA ALA A 282 -19.68 -9.59 -3.00
C ALA A 282 -20.98 -10.09 -3.66
N VAL A 283 -21.42 -9.47 -4.77
CA VAL A 283 -22.58 -9.95 -5.54
C VAL A 283 -22.27 -11.31 -6.17
N LEU A 284 -21.09 -11.47 -6.77
CA LEU A 284 -20.64 -12.73 -7.33
C LEU A 284 -20.64 -13.86 -6.28
N GLU A 285 -20.10 -13.57 -5.08
CA GLU A 285 -20.16 -14.51 -3.97
C GLU A 285 -21.59 -14.80 -3.52
N LEU A 286 -22.48 -13.79 -3.46
CA LEU A 286 -23.87 -13.97 -3.02
C LEU A 286 -24.68 -14.90 -3.95
N ILE A 287 -24.49 -14.74 -5.25
CA ILE A 287 -25.17 -15.52 -6.29
C ILE A 287 -24.76 -16.98 -6.16
N PHE A 288 -23.45 -17.24 -6.10
CA PHE A 288 -22.89 -18.59 -6.07
C PHE A 288 -22.71 -19.16 -4.66
N ALA A 289 -23.18 -18.47 -3.62
CA ALA A 289 -23.07 -18.91 -2.24
C ALA A 289 -23.81 -20.24 -2.04
N LYS A 290 -23.04 -21.29 -1.73
CA LYS A 290 -23.55 -22.60 -1.30
C LYS A 290 -23.38 -22.73 0.22
N PRO A 291 -24.33 -23.39 0.92
CA PRO A 291 -24.17 -23.67 2.34
C PRO A 291 -22.92 -24.53 2.54
N VAL A 292 -22.00 -24.07 3.39
CA VAL A 292 -20.80 -24.84 3.76
C VAL A 292 -21.25 -25.99 4.65
N PRO A 293 -21.03 -27.27 4.28
CA PRO A 293 -21.42 -28.39 5.12
C PRO A 293 -20.66 -28.33 6.46
N GLU A 294 -21.39 -28.37 7.58
CA GLU A 294 -20.81 -28.25 8.93
C GLU A 294 -19.96 -29.46 9.36
N SER A 295 -20.08 -30.60 8.67
CA SER A 295 -19.36 -31.82 8.99
C SER A 295 -18.79 -32.47 7.75
N CYS A 296 -17.47 -32.36 7.55
CA CYS A 296 -16.72 -33.25 6.67
C CYS A 296 -15.55 -33.85 7.45
N ALA A 297 -15.86 -34.53 8.55
CA ALA A 297 -14.88 -35.27 9.35
C ALA A 297 -14.66 -36.72 8.87
N SER A 298 -15.43 -37.23 7.89
CA SER A 298 -15.54 -38.69 7.69
C SER A 298 -15.35 -39.24 6.28
N GLU A 299 -14.83 -38.48 5.31
CA GLU A 299 -14.36 -39.08 4.06
C GLU A 299 -12.93 -38.63 3.75
N ARG A 300 -11.98 -39.50 4.09
CA ARG A 300 -10.55 -39.45 3.77
C ARG A 300 -10.23 -39.51 2.26
N GLY A 301 -11.24 -39.31 1.41
CA GLY A 301 -11.14 -39.20 -0.06
C GLY A 301 -11.58 -37.83 -0.59
N CYS A 302 -11.48 -36.77 0.22
CA CYS A 302 -11.92 -35.43 -0.17
C CYS A 302 -10.99 -34.86 -1.27
N PHE A 303 -11.52 -34.67 -2.48
CA PHE A 303 -10.81 -34.09 -3.63
C PHE A 303 -9.96 -32.87 -3.23
N SER A 304 -8.66 -32.94 -3.52
CA SER A 304 -7.61 -31.96 -3.14
C SER A 304 -7.85 -30.52 -3.64
N LEU A 305 -8.88 -30.26 -4.46
CA LEU A 305 -9.17 -28.95 -5.06
C LEU A 305 -10.59 -28.45 -4.74
N ARG A 306 -11.16 -28.84 -3.60
CA ARG A 306 -12.55 -28.49 -3.23
C ARG A 306 -12.83 -26.99 -3.25
N ASP A 307 -11.90 -26.18 -2.78
CA ASP A 307 -11.95 -24.71 -2.80
C ASP A 307 -12.10 -24.13 -4.21
N ILE A 308 -11.43 -24.73 -5.20
CA ILE A 308 -11.47 -24.30 -6.61
C ILE A 308 -12.67 -24.90 -7.34
N ILE A 309 -12.91 -26.21 -7.18
CA ILE A 309 -13.97 -26.94 -7.90
C ILE A 309 -15.35 -26.39 -7.53
N PHE A 310 -15.62 -26.09 -6.26
CA PHE A 310 -16.91 -25.52 -5.87
C PHE A 310 -17.09 -24.07 -6.36
N SER A 311 -16.00 -23.37 -6.67
CA SER A 311 -15.98 -21.97 -7.13
C SER A 311 -15.85 -21.84 -8.66
N TRP A 312 -15.96 -22.93 -9.44
CA TRP A 312 -15.71 -22.92 -10.88
C TRP A 312 -16.50 -21.86 -11.69
N PRO A 313 -17.79 -21.54 -11.38
CA PRO A 313 -18.51 -20.52 -12.15
C PRO A 313 -17.94 -19.12 -11.91
N GLN A 314 -17.44 -18.87 -10.70
CA GLN A 314 -16.81 -17.60 -10.35
C GLN A 314 -15.45 -17.48 -11.05
N TRP A 315 -14.66 -18.55 -11.09
CA TRP A 315 -13.42 -18.59 -11.87
C TRP A 315 -13.67 -18.31 -13.36
N LEU A 316 -14.71 -18.89 -13.96
CA LEU A 316 -15.08 -18.62 -15.34
C LEU A 316 -15.41 -17.14 -15.56
N PHE A 317 -16.18 -16.52 -14.65
CA PHE A 317 -16.49 -15.09 -14.72
C PHE A 317 -15.23 -14.21 -14.60
N ILE A 318 -14.31 -14.55 -13.70
CA ILE A 318 -13.05 -13.82 -13.51
C ILE A 318 -12.13 -13.99 -14.72
N LEU A 319 -12.02 -15.20 -15.28
CA LEU A 319 -11.25 -15.45 -16.50
C LEU A 319 -11.85 -14.74 -17.72
N MET A 320 -13.17 -14.61 -17.80
CA MET A 320 -13.84 -13.80 -18.82
C MET A 320 -13.47 -12.32 -18.68
N LEU A 321 -13.49 -11.77 -17.47
CA LEU A 321 -13.09 -10.39 -17.20
C LEU A 321 -11.62 -10.13 -17.56
N GLU A 322 -10.71 -11.04 -17.19
CA GLU A 322 -9.28 -10.97 -17.57
C GLU A 322 -9.08 -11.07 -19.08
N SER A 323 -9.85 -11.94 -19.76
CA SER A 323 -9.82 -12.05 -21.22
C SER A 323 -10.30 -10.77 -21.90
N ILE A 324 -11.31 -10.10 -21.34
CA ILE A 324 -11.77 -8.78 -21.81
C ILE A 324 -10.68 -7.73 -21.59
N TRP A 325 -10.02 -7.72 -20.43
CA TRP A 325 -8.93 -6.78 -20.13
C TRP A 325 -7.76 -6.96 -21.11
N LEU A 326 -7.29 -8.20 -21.31
CA LEU A 326 -6.25 -8.52 -22.29
C LEU A 326 -6.69 -8.16 -23.72
N GLY A 327 -7.94 -8.47 -24.05
CA GLY A 327 -8.56 -8.16 -25.33
C GLY A 327 -8.49 -6.67 -25.67
N LEU A 328 -8.98 -5.83 -24.74
CA LEU A 328 -8.98 -4.38 -24.89
C LEU A 328 -7.56 -3.81 -24.86
N THR A 329 -6.69 -4.31 -24.01
CA THR A 329 -5.33 -3.79 -23.86
C THR A 329 -4.49 -4.01 -25.12
N PHE A 330 -4.58 -5.20 -25.73
CA PHE A 330 -3.70 -5.58 -26.85
C PHE A 330 -4.30 -5.42 -28.24
N PHE A 331 -5.63 -5.49 -28.38
CA PHE A 331 -6.28 -5.48 -29.70
C PHE A 331 -7.08 -4.22 -30.01
N LEU A 332 -7.34 -3.33 -29.04
CA LEU A 332 -8.06 -2.08 -29.32
C LEU A 332 -7.16 -1.12 -30.13
N PRO A 333 -7.55 -0.70 -31.34
CA PRO A 333 -6.79 0.28 -32.11
C PRO A 333 -7.00 1.68 -31.51
N VAL A 334 -5.94 2.26 -30.98
CA VAL A 334 -5.95 3.64 -30.46
C VAL A 334 -5.36 4.58 -31.53
N PRO A 335 -6.07 5.67 -31.90
CA PRO A 335 -5.57 6.59 -32.91
C PRO A 335 -4.19 7.17 -32.54
N GLY A 336 -3.21 7.04 -33.46
CA GLY A 336 -1.86 7.57 -33.27
C GLY A 336 -0.93 6.74 -32.38
N CYS A 337 -1.37 5.59 -31.88
CA CYS A 337 -0.60 4.71 -30.99
C CYS A 337 -0.43 3.31 -31.60
N PRO A 338 0.68 2.60 -31.31
CA PRO A 338 0.81 1.21 -31.71
C PRO A 338 -0.18 0.34 -30.94
N THR A 339 -0.68 -0.71 -31.57
CA THR A 339 -1.55 -1.70 -30.92
C THR A 339 -0.81 -2.37 -29.76
N GLY A 340 -1.46 -2.45 -28.60
CA GLY A 340 -0.84 -3.00 -27.38
C GLY A 340 0.14 -2.08 -26.68
N TYR A 341 0.09 -0.76 -26.89
CA TYR A 341 0.94 0.19 -26.18
C TYR A 341 0.66 0.23 -24.68
N LEU A 342 1.70 -0.02 -23.87
CA LEU A 342 1.65 0.01 -22.39
C LEU A 342 2.51 1.13 -21.78
N GLY A 343 3.08 1.99 -22.62
CA GLY A 343 4.06 2.98 -22.19
C GLY A 343 3.44 4.25 -21.59
N PRO A 344 4.29 5.10 -20.98
CA PRO A 344 3.87 6.35 -20.38
C PRO A 344 3.55 7.44 -21.39
N GLY A 345 3.90 7.30 -22.68
CA GLY A 345 3.85 8.41 -23.63
C GLY A 345 4.89 9.50 -23.33
N GLY A 346 4.64 10.73 -23.77
CA GLY A 346 5.56 11.86 -23.63
C GLY A 346 6.92 11.60 -24.28
N ILE A 347 8.02 11.84 -23.55
CA ILE A 347 9.40 11.50 -23.99
C ILE A 347 9.72 9.99 -23.89
N GLY A 348 8.79 9.19 -23.37
CA GLY A 348 8.86 7.73 -23.39
C GLY A 348 9.01 7.19 -24.82
N ASP A 349 9.63 6.01 -24.95
CA ASP A 349 9.88 5.37 -26.25
C ASP A 349 10.57 6.28 -27.28
N TRP A 350 11.50 7.11 -26.80
CA TRP A 350 12.23 8.10 -27.61
C TRP A 350 11.34 9.20 -28.19
N GLY A 351 10.24 9.54 -27.52
CA GLY A 351 9.31 10.59 -27.96
C GLY A 351 8.45 10.21 -29.15
N LYS A 352 8.39 8.93 -29.53
CA LYS A 352 7.64 8.46 -30.71
C LYS A 352 6.13 8.59 -30.54
N TYR A 353 5.63 8.47 -29.30
CA TYR A 353 4.20 8.36 -29.01
C TYR A 353 3.78 9.32 -27.87
N PRO A 354 3.92 10.65 -28.06
CA PRO A 354 3.75 11.62 -26.97
C PRO A 354 2.34 11.62 -26.38
N ASN A 355 1.31 11.44 -27.23
CA ASN A 355 -0.10 11.50 -26.84
C ASN A 355 -0.71 10.14 -26.46
N CYS A 356 0.11 9.11 -26.26
CA CYS A 356 -0.33 7.73 -26.06
C CYS A 356 -0.29 7.28 -24.60
N THR A 357 -0.29 8.20 -23.63
CA THR A 357 -0.22 7.89 -22.19
C THR A 357 -1.23 6.83 -21.79
N GLY A 358 -0.74 5.66 -21.35
CA GLY A 358 -1.56 4.53 -20.91
C GLY A 358 -2.28 3.76 -22.02
N GLY A 359 -1.99 4.03 -23.29
CA GLY A 359 -2.53 3.31 -24.45
C GLY A 359 -4.06 3.18 -24.41
N ALA A 360 -4.53 1.93 -24.54
CA ALA A 360 -5.96 1.61 -24.52
C ALA A 360 -6.65 2.01 -23.21
N ALA A 361 -5.98 1.86 -22.05
CA ALA A 361 -6.56 2.19 -20.75
C ALA A 361 -6.90 3.68 -20.66
N GLY A 362 -5.90 4.54 -20.92
CA GLY A 362 -6.10 5.99 -20.90
C GLY A 362 -7.09 6.46 -21.95
N TYR A 363 -7.10 5.84 -23.13
CA TYR A 363 -8.05 6.18 -24.19
C TYR A 363 -9.50 5.88 -23.80
N ILE A 364 -9.77 4.71 -23.21
CA ILE A 364 -11.11 4.33 -22.74
C ILE A 364 -11.58 5.28 -21.63
N ASP A 365 -10.70 5.62 -20.69
CA ASP A 365 -11.06 6.51 -19.58
C ASP A 365 -11.44 7.90 -20.09
N ARG A 366 -10.66 8.48 -21.01
CA ARG A 366 -10.98 9.77 -21.65
C ARG A 366 -12.28 9.72 -22.46
N LEU A 367 -12.51 8.62 -23.19
CA LEU A 367 -13.72 8.46 -24.01
C LEU A 367 -15.00 8.35 -23.17
N LEU A 368 -14.94 7.65 -22.03
CA LEU A 368 -16.13 7.36 -21.21
C LEU A 368 -16.37 8.39 -20.12
N LEU A 369 -15.32 8.94 -19.51
CA LEU A 369 -15.42 9.87 -18.39
C LEU A 369 -15.20 11.32 -18.82
N GLY A 370 -14.52 11.56 -19.94
CA GLY A 370 -14.10 12.90 -20.39
C GLY A 370 -12.79 13.35 -19.76
N ASP A 371 -12.07 14.22 -20.46
CA ASP A 371 -10.74 14.71 -20.03
C ASP A 371 -10.81 15.53 -18.73
N ASP A 372 -11.88 16.28 -18.47
CA ASP A 372 -11.99 17.11 -17.26
C ASP A 372 -12.31 16.33 -15.98
N HIS A 373 -12.75 15.07 -16.11
CA HIS A 373 -13.19 14.24 -14.99
C HIS A 373 -12.20 13.16 -14.57
N ILE A 374 -10.99 13.19 -15.14
CA ILE A 374 -9.88 12.29 -14.83
C ILE A 374 -8.72 13.05 -14.18
N TYR A 375 -7.75 12.30 -13.66
CA TYR A 375 -6.59 12.89 -13.00
C TYR A 375 -5.68 13.69 -13.95
N GLN A 376 -5.49 14.97 -13.64
CA GLN A 376 -4.75 15.93 -14.47
C GLN A 376 -3.24 15.94 -14.22
N HIS A 377 -2.78 15.41 -13.09
CA HIS A 377 -1.38 15.49 -12.66
C HIS A 377 -0.76 14.11 -12.41
N PRO A 378 -0.76 13.20 -13.41
CA PRO A 378 -0.23 11.87 -13.25
C PRO A 378 1.28 11.91 -12.92
N SER A 379 1.76 10.93 -12.14
CA SER A 379 3.19 10.81 -11.80
C SER A 379 4.09 10.71 -13.03
N SER A 380 3.55 10.24 -14.16
CA SER A 380 4.25 10.21 -15.45
C SER A 380 4.58 11.59 -16.00
N ALA A 381 3.80 12.63 -15.67
CA ALA A 381 4.01 13.99 -16.17
C ALA A 381 5.35 14.58 -15.69
N VAL A 382 5.78 14.23 -14.48
CA VAL A 382 7.03 14.74 -13.91
C VAL A 382 8.26 14.16 -14.59
N LEU A 383 8.27 12.84 -14.86
CA LEU A 383 9.44 12.15 -15.40
C LEU A 383 9.43 12.08 -16.93
N TYR A 384 8.26 11.86 -17.54
CA TYR A 384 8.09 11.64 -18.97
C TYR A 384 7.53 12.86 -19.71
N HIS A 385 7.28 13.98 -19.02
CA HIS A 385 6.74 15.21 -19.60
C HIS A 385 5.47 14.95 -20.43
N THR A 386 4.59 14.09 -19.91
CA THR A 386 3.35 13.73 -20.57
C THR A 386 2.34 14.86 -20.43
N GLU A 387 1.77 15.32 -21.54
CA GLU A 387 0.75 16.39 -21.56
C GLU A 387 -0.68 15.84 -21.43
N VAL A 388 -0.87 14.56 -21.73
CA VAL A 388 -2.20 13.93 -21.73
C VAL A 388 -2.60 13.48 -20.32
N ALA A 389 -3.81 13.85 -19.91
CA ALA A 389 -4.41 13.42 -18.66
C ALA A 389 -4.60 11.90 -18.60
N TYR A 390 -4.36 11.32 -17.42
CA TYR A 390 -4.38 9.87 -17.22
C TYR A 390 -4.71 9.53 -15.76
N ASP A 391 -5.69 8.63 -15.57
CA ASP A 391 -6.13 8.21 -14.24
C ASP A 391 -5.71 6.77 -13.92
N PRO A 392 -4.83 6.54 -12.91
CA PRO A 392 -4.46 5.19 -12.49
C PRO A 392 -5.61 4.45 -11.79
N GLU A 393 -6.65 5.18 -11.35
CA GLU A 393 -7.88 4.67 -10.76
C GLU A 393 -9.02 4.42 -11.78
N GLY A 394 -8.72 4.48 -13.09
CA GLY A 394 -9.66 4.30 -14.19
C GLY A 394 -10.38 2.95 -14.32
N ILE A 395 -11.21 2.85 -15.37
CA ILE A 395 -12.18 1.77 -15.60
C ILE A 395 -11.47 0.45 -15.87
N LEU A 396 -10.49 0.45 -16.79
CA LEU A 396 -9.82 -0.78 -17.21
C LEU A 396 -9.03 -1.40 -16.05
N GLY A 397 -8.35 -0.58 -15.24
CA GLY A 397 -7.65 -1.03 -14.03
C GLY A 397 -8.59 -1.58 -12.94
N THR A 398 -9.87 -1.19 -12.95
CA THR A 398 -10.86 -1.70 -11.99
C THR A 398 -11.15 -3.19 -12.24
N ILE A 399 -11.07 -3.68 -13.48
CA ILE A 399 -11.19 -5.11 -13.82
C ILE A 399 -10.14 -5.93 -13.06
N ASN A 400 -8.88 -5.52 -13.14
CA ASN A 400 -7.78 -6.22 -12.48
C ASN A 400 -7.85 -6.09 -10.95
N SER A 401 -8.46 -5.03 -10.43
CA SER A 401 -8.76 -4.93 -9.00
C SER A 401 -9.84 -5.92 -8.53
N ILE A 402 -10.82 -6.25 -9.38
CA ILE A 402 -11.80 -7.32 -9.11
C ILE A 402 -11.09 -8.67 -8.99
N VAL A 403 -10.11 -8.92 -9.86
CA VAL A 403 -9.32 -10.16 -9.83
C VAL A 403 -8.45 -10.23 -8.57
N MET A 404 -7.80 -9.13 -8.19
CA MET A 404 -7.06 -9.04 -6.91
C MET A 404 -7.97 -9.36 -5.71
N ALA A 405 -9.17 -8.78 -5.67
CA ALA A 405 -10.14 -9.04 -4.60
C ALA A 405 -10.62 -10.50 -4.60
N PHE A 406 -10.82 -11.09 -5.78
CA PHE A 406 -11.21 -12.48 -5.91
C PHE A 406 -10.11 -13.47 -5.46
N LEU A 407 -8.83 -13.18 -5.74
CA LEU A 407 -7.71 -13.93 -5.16
C LEU A 407 -7.71 -13.83 -3.62
N GLY A 408 -8.11 -12.67 -3.10
CA GLY A 408 -8.39 -12.47 -1.68
C GLY A 408 -9.52 -13.37 -1.14
N ILE A 409 -10.63 -13.47 -1.86
CA ILE A 409 -11.73 -14.40 -1.55
C ILE A 409 -11.21 -15.84 -1.51
N GLN A 410 -10.35 -16.23 -2.46
CA GLN A 410 -9.73 -17.56 -2.46
C GLN A 410 -8.95 -17.83 -1.17
N ALA A 411 -8.19 -16.84 -0.68
CA ALA A 411 -7.54 -16.97 0.63
C ALA A 411 -8.55 -17.13 1.77
N GLY A 412 -9.67 -16.40 1.74
CA GLY A 412 -10.78 -16.57 2.69
C GLY A 412 -11.41 -17.97 2.66
N LYS A 413 -11.59 -18.54 1.46
CA LYS A 413 -12.09 -19.92 1.26
C LYS A 413 -11.16 -20.94 1.86
N ILE A 414 -9.85 -20.79 1.64
CA ILE A 414 -8.83 -21.67 2.23
C ILE A 414 -8.92 -21.63 3.76
N LEU A 415 -8.97 -20.43 4.35
CA LEU A 415 -9.07 -20.25 5.81
C LEU A 415 -10.33 -20.88 6.41
N LEU A 416 -11.47 -20.81 5.71
CA LEU A 416 -12.73 -21.32 6.23
C LEU A 416 -12.92 -22.82 5.99
N TYR A 417 -12.62 -23.32 4.79
CA TYR A 417 -12.82 -24.73 4.43
C TYR A 417 -11.84 -25.66 5.13
N TYR A 418 -10.62 -25.19 5.41
CA TYR A 418 -9.56 -25.96 6.05
C TYR A 418 -9.29 -25.47 7.48
N LYS A 419 -10.27 -24.82 8.14
CA LYS A 419 -10.11 -24.16 9.45
C LYS A 419 -9.45 -25.05 10.53
N ASP A 420 -9.74 -26.36 10.51
CA ASP A 420 -9.23 -27.34 11.49
C ASP A 420 -7.92 -28.01 11.01
N GLN A 421 -7.49 -27.74 9.77
CA GLN A 421 -6.37 -28.38 9.09
C GLN A 421 -5.28 -27.33 8.74
N THR A 422 -4.53 -26.92 9.76
CA THR A 422 -3.47 -25.90 9.60
C THR A 422 -2.45 -26.28 8.52
N LYS A 423 -2.05 -27.55 8.42
CA LYS A 423 -1.09 -28.01 7.40
C LYS A 423 -1.62 -27.76 5.98
N ASP A 424 -2.90 -28.03 5.74
CA ASP A 424 -3.52 -27.87 4.42
C ASP A 424 -3.67 -26.40 4.03
N ILE A 425 -3.96 -25.51 5.00
CA ILE A 425 -3.94 -24.06 4.79
C ILE A 425 -2.55 -23.59 4.33
N LEU A 426 -1.50 -24.01 5.05
CA LEU A 426 -0.12 -23.58 4.74
C LEU A 426 0.35 -24.10 3.37
N ILE A 427 0.06 -25.36 3.05
CA ILE A 427 0.37 -25.94 1.74
C ILE A 427 -0.32 -25.16 0.62
N ARG A 428 -1.60 -24.79 0.78
CA ARG A 428 -2.34 -24.03 -0.22
C ARG A 428 -1.85 -22.60 -0.38
N PHE A 429 -1.57 -21.90 0.72
CA PHE A 429 -0.96 -20.57 0.65
C PHE A 429 0.40 -20.62 -0.05
N THR A 430 1.20 -21.65 0.21
CA THR A 430 2.47 -21.87 -0.48
C THR A 430 2.26 -22.14 -1.96
N ALA A 431 1.30 -23.01 -2.31
CA ALA A 431 0.98 -23.33 -3.70
C ALA A 431 0.52 -22.09 -4.49
N TRP A 432 -0.39 -21.29 -3.93
CA TRP A 432 -0.85 -20.04 -4.55
C TRP A 432 0.26 -19.00 -4.66
N CYS A 433 1.09 -18.86 -3.62
CA CYS A 433 2.26 -17.99 -3.64
C CYS A 433 3.20 -18.35 -4.79
N CYS A 434 3.58 -19.63 -4.91
CA CYS A 434 4.47 -20.11 -5.97
C CYS A 434 3.82 -19.99 -7.36
N PHE A 435 2.56 -20.40 -7.51
CA PHE A 435 1.85 -20.36 -8.79
C PHE A 435 1.75 -18.94 -9.36
N LEU A 436 1.29 -17.99 -8.55
CA LEU A 436 1.17 -16.59 -8.97
C LEU A 436 2.55 -15.93 -9.16
N GLY A 437 3.53 -16.32 -8.34
CA GLY A 437 4.91 -15.87 -8.50
C GLY A 437 5.53 -16.33 -9.82
N LEU A 438 5.32 -17.58 -10.22
CA LEU A 438 5.80 -18.11 -11.50
C LEU A 438 5.14 -17.41 -12.70
N ILE A 439 3.83 -17.13 -12.63
CA ILE A 439 3.14 -16.35 -13.66
C ILE A 439 3.73 -14.94 -13.77
N SER A 440 3.97 -14.28 -12.64
CA SER A 440 4.60 -12.96 -12.60
C SER A 440 6.00 -12.99 -13.23
N VAL A 441 6.84 -13.96 -12.85
CA VAL A 441 8.18 -14.13 -13.42
C VAL A 441 8.11 -14.36 -14.94
N ALA A 442 7.18 -15.18 -15.42
CA ALA A 442 7.00 -15.44 -16.84
C ALA A 442 6.58 -14.18 -17.62
N LEU A 443 5.67 -13.37 -17.06
CA LEU A 443 5.18 -12.14 -17.70
C LEU A 443 6.23 -11.03 -17.71
N THR A 444 7.05 -10.93 -16.67
CA THR A 444 8.02 -9.85 -16.48
C THR A 444 9.40 -10.17 -17.03
N LYS A 445 9.72 -11.46 -17.26
CA LYS A 445 11.08 -11.95 -17.52
C LYS A 445 12.09 -11.49 -16.46
N VAL A 446 11.64 -11.18 -15.25
CA VAL A 446 12.48 -10.62 -14.16
C VAL A 446 13.16 -9.30 -14.59
N SER A 447 12.57 -8.57 -15.53
CA SER A 447 13.02 -7.26 -15.97
C SER A 447 11.94 -6.21 -15.71
N GLU A 448 12.38 -4.98 -15.43
CA GLU A 448 11.47 -3.86 -15.19
C GLU A 448 10.74 -3.43 -16.46
N ASN A 449 11.43 -3.46 -17.61
CA ASN A 449 10.95 -2.89 -18.86
C ASN A 449 10.90 -3.89 -20.05
N GLU A 450 11.55 -5.05 -19.96
CA GLU A 450 11.69 -5.99 -21.10
C GLU A 450 10.72 -7.19 -21.05
N GLY A 451 9.82 -7.20 -20.06
CA GLY A 451 8.77 -8.22 -19.95
C GLY A 451 7.69 -8.10 -21.02
N PHE A 452 6.91 -9.16 -21.20
CA PHE A 452 5.69 -9.10 -22.03
C PHE A 452 4.68 -8.12 -21.45
N ILE A 453 4.53 -8.13 -20.12
CA ILE A 453 3.70 -7.19 -19.37
C ILE A 453 4.52 -6.75 -18.16
N PRO A 454 5.13 -5.54 -18.17
CA PRO A 454 5.90 -5.07 -17.03
C PRO A 454 5.01 -4.84 -15.81
N ILE A 455 5.61 -4.89 -14.62
CA ILE A 455 4.91 -4.57 -13.37
C ILE A 455 4.59 -3.07 -13.41
N ASN A 456 3.29 -2.76 -13.51
CA ASN A 456 2.85 -1.39 -13.69
C ASN A 456 1.60 -1.14 -12.83
N LYS A 457 1.77 -0.29 -11.82
CA LYS A 457 0.68 0.12 -10.92
C LYS A 457 -0.34 0.98 -11.65
N ASN A 458 0.09 1.89 -12.51
CA ASN A 458 -0.80 2.83 -13.18
C ASN A 458 -1.85 2.10 -14.02
N LEU A 459 -1.41 1.10 -14.78
CA LEU A 459 -2.29 0.24 -15.60
C LEU A 459 -2.99 -0.86 -14.80
N TRP A 460 -2.64 -1.05 -13.52
CA TRP A 460 -3.04 -2.22 -12.74
C TRP A 460 -2.76 -3.52 -13.50
N SER A 461 -1.56 -3.66 -14.08
CA SER A 461 -1.26 -4.75 -15.01
C SER A 461 -1.44 -6.14 -14.37
N ILE A 462 -1.73 -7.17 -15.19
CA ILE A 462 -1.89 -8.54 -14.67
C ILE A 462 -0.61 -9.07 -14.00
N SER A 463 0.57 -8.65 -14.45
CA SER A 463 1.84 -8.95 -13.77
C SER A 463 1.93 -8.26 -12.41
N TYR A 464 1.42 -7.03 -12.27
CA TYR A 464 1.30 -6.37 -10.97
C TYR A 464 0.32 -7.10 -10.04
N VAL A 465 -0.87 -7.46 -10.49
CA VAL A 465 -1.85 -8.21 -9.67
C VAL A 465 -1.30 -9.55 -9.20
N THR A 466 -0.68 -10.32 -10.10
CA THR A 466 -0.12 -11.65 -9.77
C THR A 466 1.06 -11.56 -8.80
N THR A 467 1.97 -10.60 -8.99
CA THR A 467 3.09 -10.35 -8.06
C THR A 467 2.58 -10.01 -6.66
N LEU A 468 1.67 -9.04 -6.58
CA LEU A 468 1.18 -8.51 -5.30
C LEU A 468 0.31 -9.53 -4.56
N SER A 469 -0.42 -10.35 -5.30
CA SER A 469 -1.17 -11.48 -4.75
C SER A 469 -0.24 -12.57 -4.20
N SER A 470 0.85 -12.88 -4.90
CA SER A 470 1.88 -13.81 -4.40
C SER A 470 2.44 -13.33 -3.05
N PHE A 471 2.80 -12.04 -2.96
CA PHE A 471 3.24 -11.44 -1.69
C PHE A 471 2.16 -11.45 -0.61
N ALA A 472 0.90 -11.22 -0.96
CA ALA A 472 -0.20 -11.28 0.00
C ALA A 472 -0.41 -12.69 0.57
N PHE A 473 -0.33 -13.74 -0.27
CA PHE A 473 -0.36 -15.13 0.19
C PHE A 473 0.85 -15.47 1.06
N PHE A 474 2.04 -14.97 0.73
CA PHE A 474 3.23 -15.13 1.57
C PHE A 474 3.08 -14.45 2.94
N ILE A 475 2.51 -13.24 2.99
CA ILE A 475 2.22 -12.56 4.26
C ILE A 475 1.23 -13.36 5.09
N LEU A 476 0.15 -13.89 4.49
CA LEU A 476 -0.80 -14.76 5.20
C LEU A 476 -0.17 -16.08 5.66
N LEU A 477 0.74 -16.67 4.86
CA LEU A 477 1.50 -17.87 5.21
C LEU A 477 2.30 -17.68 6.50
N ILE A 478 2.81 -16.46 6.74
CA ILE A 478 3.55 -16.10 7.96
C ILE A 478 2.60 -15.71 9.09
N LEU A 479 1.63 -14.82 8.83
CA LEU A 479 0.78 -14.25 9.87
C LEU A 479 -0.20 -15.26 10.47
N TYR A 480 -0.78 -16.15 9.66
CA TYR A 480 -1.75 -17.14 10.15
C TYR A 480 -1.18 -18.05 11.25
N PRO A 481 -0.03 -18.73 11.07
CA PRO A 481 0.51 -19.59 12.11
C PRO A 481 1.05 -18.81 13.31
N ILE A 482 1.58 -17.59 13.12
CA ILE A 482 2.11 -16.76 14.21
C ILE A 482 0.99 -16.24 15.12
N VAL A 483 -0.11 -15.74 14.52
CA VAL A 483 -1.17 -15.03 15.24
C VAL A 483 -2.29 -15.95 15.71
N ASP A 484 -2.81 -16.80 14.82
CA ASP A 484 -4.03 -17.58 15.11
C ASP A 484 -3.74 -19.03 15.55
N VAL A 485 -2.61 -19.63 15.15
CA VAL A 485 -2.27 -21.02 15.52
C VAL A 485 -1.41 -21.09 16.78
N LYS A 486 -0.22 -20.47 16.76
CA LYS A 486 0.73 -20.53 17.87
C LYS A 486 0.50 -19.46 18.93
N GLY A 487 -0.23 -18.39 18.61
CA GLY A 487 -0.48 -17.27 19.52
C GLY A 487 0.78 -16.54 19.99
N LEU A 488 1.90 -16.65 19.25
CA LEU A 488 3.18 -16.02 19.60
C LEU A 488 3.07 -14.50 19.63
N TRP A 489 2.16 -13.96 18.82
CA TRP A 489 1.88 -12.55 18.74
C TRP A 489 0.38 -12.31 18.53
N THR A 490 -0.20 -11.38 19.28
CA THR A 490 -1.64 -11.08 19.23
C THR A 490 -2.04 -10.22 18.02
N GLY A 491 -1.09 -9.78 17.20
CA GLY A 491 -1.29 -8.82 16.11
C GLY A 491 -1.20 -7.35 16.53
N THR A 492 -0.85 -7.06 17.79
CA THR A 492 -0.72 -5.67 18.29
C THR A 492 0.58 -5.01 17.83
N PRO A 493 0.57 -3.74 17.40
CA PRO A 493 -0.57 -2.80 17.44
C PRO A 493 -1.41 -2.78 16.14
N PHE A 494 -1.01 -3.49 15.10
CA PHE A 494 -1.63 -3.42 13.77
C PHE A 494 -3.10 -3.84 13.74
N PHE A 495 -3.52 -4.76 14.60
CA PHE A 495 -4.91 -5.19 14.58
C PHE A 495 -5.89 -4.04 14.93
N TYR A 496 -5.49 -3.02 15.72
CA TYR A 496 -6.41 -1.94 16.11
C TYR A 496 -6.84 -1.09 14.91
N PRO A 497 -5.91 -0.52 14.10
CA PRO A 497 -6.30 0.16 12.86
C PRO A 497 -7.02 -0.77 11.89
N GLY A 498 -6.66 -2.06 11.83
CA GLY A 498 -7.33 -3.05 10.98
C GLY A 498 -8.82 -3.21 11.28
N MET A 499 -9.25 -3.10 12.55
CA MET A 499 -10.67 -3.15 12.93
C MET A 499 -11.44 -1.87 12.63
N ASN A 500 -10.76 -0.73 12.47
CA ASN A 500 -11.33 0.61 12.25
C ASN A 500 -10.79 1.24 10.97
N SER A 501 -10.64 0.44 9.91
CA SER A 501 -9.84 0.84 8.75
C SER A 501 -10.39 2.04 7.99
N ILE A 502 -11.72 2.13 7.84
CA ILE A 502 -12.39 3.23 7.14
C ILE A 502 -12.19 4.54 7.92
N LEU A 503 -12.34 4.52 9.24
CA LEU A 503 -12.17 5.71 10.07
C LEU A 503 -10.75 6.25 9.97
N VAL A 504 -9.75 5.37 10.07
CA VAL A 504 -8.34 5.77 9.96
C VAL A 504 -8.01 6.27 8.55
N TYR A 505 -8.54 5.62 7.50
CA TYR A 505 -8.38 6.08 6.12
C TYR A 505 -9.01 7.47 5.91
N VAL A 506 -10.30 7.63 6.22
CA VAL A 506 -10.98 8.93 6.02
C VAL A 506 -10.37 10.01 6.90
N GLY A 507 -10.05 9.65 8.15
CA GLY A 507 -9.45 10.56 9.10
C GLY A 507 -8.08 11.07 8.66
N HIS A 508 -7.19 10.21 8.18
CA HIS A 508 -5.84 10.66 7.81
C HIS A 508 -5.84 11.60 6.61
N GLU A 509 -6.73 11.38 5.62
CA GLU A 509 -6.91 12.27 4.46
C GLU A 509 -7.51 13.61 4.89
N VAL A 510 -8.59 13.58 5.68
CA VAL A 510 -9.30 14.80 6.09
C VAL A 510 -8.45 15.68 7.01
N PHE A 511 -7.68 15.07 7.90
CA PHE A 511 -6.84 15.77 8.86
C PHE A 511 -5.37 15.89 8.43
N GLU A 512 -5.05 15.59 7.16
CA GLU A 512 -3.66 15.53 6.69
C GLU A 512 -2.87 16.81 7.02
N ASN A 513 -3.46 17.95 6.70
CA ASN A 513 -2.85 19.28 6.82
C ASN A 513 -2.98 19.92 8.22
N TYR A 514 -3.52 19.19 9.21
CA TYR A 514 -3.79 19.73 10.55
C TYR A 514 -2.74 19.27 11.57
N PHE A 515 -2.43 20.14 12.53
CA PHE A 515 -1.67 19.74 13.72
C PHE A 515 -2.51 18.74 14.54
N PRO A 516 -1.93 17.64 15.08
CA PRO A 516 -0.50 17.29 15.18
C PRO A 516 0.04 16.42 14.02
N PHE A 517 -0.73 16.21 12.95
CA PHE A 517 -0.33 15.33 11.84
C PHE A 517 0.66 16.00 10.88
N GLN A 518 0.50 17.31 10.67
CA GLN A 518 1.43 18.12 9.90
C GLN A 518 1.74 19.43 10.62
N TRP A 519 3.00 19.83 10.59
CA TRP A 519 3.46 21.11 11.11
C TRP A 519 4.50 21.72 10.16
N LYS A 520 4.75 23.02 10.34
CA LYS A 520 5.74 23.73 9.52
C LYS A 520 7.14 23.26 9.91
N LEU A 521 7.85 22.70 8.94
CA LEU A 521 9.24 22.27 9.09
C LEU A 521 10.20 23.45 9.05
N GLN A 522 11.34 23.31 9.73
CA GLN A 522 12.41 24.29 9.72
C GLN A 522 13.24 24.16 8.44
N ASP A 523 13.55 22.92 8.05
CA ASP A 523 14.18 22.58 6.78
C ASP A 523 13.30 21.62 5.96
N ASN A 524 12.63 22.15 4.94
CA ASN A 524 11.77 21.37 4.06
C ASN A 524 12.57 20.38 3.18
N GLN A 525 13.90 20.50 3.07
CA GLN A 525 14.75 19.55 2.34
C GLN A 525 15.22 18.39 3.23
N SER A 526 15.12 18.51 4.55
CA SER A 526 15.63 17.53 5.50
C SER A 526 14.76 16.27 5.60
N HIS A 527 15.29 15.13 5.15
CA HIS A 527 14.65 13.82 5.33
C HIS A 527 14.35 13.50 6.80
N LYS A 528 15.20 13.94 7.74
CA LYS A 528 15.02 13.68 9.18
C LYS A 528 13.74 14.33 9.71
N GLU A 529 13.47 15.57 9.32
CA GLU A 529 12.30 16.32 9.78
C GLU A 529 11.00 15.69 9.21
N HIS A 530 10.97 15.42 7.90
CA HIS A 530 9.85 14.72 7.26
C HIS A 530 9.62 13.33 7.87
N LEU A 531 10.68 12.54 8.08
CA LEU A 531 10.56 11.21 8.65
C LEU A 531 9.99 11.26 10.07
N THR A 532 10.48 12.18 10.91
CA THR A 532 9.98 12.36 12.27
C THR A 532 8.49 12.72 12.26
N GLN A 533 8.10 13.67 11.40
CA GLN A 533 6.71 14.07 11.26
C GLN A 533 5.81 12.91 10.85
N ASN A 534 6.20 12.15 9.84
CA ASN A 534 5.38 11.07 9.30
C ASN A 534 5.27 9.90 10.28
N ILE A 535 6.34 9.60 11.04
CA ILE A 535 6.31 8.58 12.10
C ILE A 535 5.37 9.03 13.23
N VAL A 536 5.45 10.29 13.66
CA VAL A 536 4.60 10.83 14.72
C VAL A 536 3.13 10.81 14.29
N ALA A 537 2.81 11.30 13.09
CA ALA A 537 1.46 11.29 12.54
C ALA A 537 0.88 9.87 12.48
N THR A 538 1.68 8.91 11.96
CA THR A 538 1.29 7.50 11.90
C THR A 538 1.07 6.91 13.29
N ALA A 539 1.95 7.18 14.25
CA ALA A 539 1.83 6.70 15.62
C ALA A 539 0.57 7.24 16.32
N ILE A 540 0.20 8.49 16.06
CA ILE A 540 -1.03 9.11 16.58
C ILE A 540 -2.25 8.38 16.03
N TRP A 541 -2.30 8.04 14.73
CA TRP A 541 -3.40 7.25 14.17
C TRP A 541 -3.52 5.86 14.79
N VAL A 542 -2.39 5.20 15.08
CA VAL A 542 -2.37 3.93 15.81
C VAL A 542 -2.91 4.09 17.22
N LEU A 543 -2.53 5.17 17.92
CA LEU A 543 -3.04 5.48 19.25
C LEU A 543 -4.55 5.78 19.25
N ILE A 544 -5.04 6.54 18.27
CA ILE A 544 -6.47 6.82 18.09
C ILE A 544 -7.22 5.49 17.88
N ALA A 545 -6.72 4.62 17.00
CA ALA A 545 -7.33 3.31 16.76
C ALA A 545 -7.33 2.44 18.02
N TYR A 546 -6.27 2.49 18.84
CA TYR A 546 -6.21 1.82 20.13
C TYR A 546 -7.24 2.36 21.13
N VAL A 547 -7.40 3.68 21.24
CA VAL A 547 -8.41 4.31 22.11
C VAL A 547 -9.82 3.92 21.67
N LEU A 548 -10.12 3.96 20.37
CA LEU A 548 -11.40 3.52 19.82
C LEU A 548 -11.68 2.06 20.12
N TYR A 549 -10.67 1.19 19.98
CA TYR A 549 -10.76 -0.21 20.36
C TYR A 549 -11.08 -0.40 21.85
N LYS A 550 -10.38 0.33 22.74
CA LYS A 550 -10.63 0.29 24.20
C LYS A 550 -12.04 0.77 24.55
N LYS A 551 -12.56 1.77 23.84
CA LYS A 551 -13.94 2.27 23.98
C LYS A 551 -14.98 1.41 23.24
N LYS A 552 -14.58 0.33 22.57
CA LYS A 552 -15.43 -0.55 21.75
C LYS A 552 -16.21 0.21 20.66
N VAL A 553 -15.67 1.32 20.16
CA VAL A 553 -16.25 2.10 19.06
C VAL A 553 -15.69 1.53 17.75
N PHE A 554 -16.58 0.99 16.92
CA PHE A 554 -16.23 0.45 15.61
C PHE A 554 -17.08 1.10 14.53
N TRP A 555 -16.46 1.95 13.70
CA TRP A 555 -17.17 2.54 12.57
C TRP A 555 -17.26 1.53 11.44
N LYS A 556 -18.47 1.09 11.15
CA LYS A 556 -18.79 0.21 10.02
C LYS A 556 -19.78 0.91 9.12
N ILE A 557 -19.57 0.75 7.82
CA ILE A 557 -20.46 1.17 6.74
C ILE A 557 -21.25 -0.05 6.25
#